data_AF-A0AAP0VDF4-F1
#
_entry.id   AF-A0AAP0VDF4-F1
#
_cell.length_a   1.000
_cell.length_b   1.000
_cell.length_c   1.000
_cell.angle_alpha   90.00
_cell.angle_beta   90.00
_cell.angle_gamma   90.00
#
_symmetry.space_group_name_H-M   'P 1'
#
loop_
_entity.id
_entity.type
_entity.pdbx_description
1 polymer ?
#
loop_
_entity_poly.entity_id
_entity_poly.type
_entity_poly.pdbx_seq_one_letter_code
_entity_poly.pdbx_strand_id
1 'polypeptide(L)'
;MNSKYIWQDTDLRNTTWQDSAFSSLLSEVNLLRGKLLGRLSLFGFKEQSDFMLNALTEETVHSSAIEGERLNSDSVRSSVAKQLGLEYEGLPKTDHYTEGVVQVMVDATQHFDEAINEERLFRWHSALFPTGHSGMYKIMVGNWRQGKEPMQVVSGAMGRQKIHYEAPPSSEVPQMQHFFEWIEGDAPAIDLINAIKKKTVES
;
A
#
# COMPACT_ATOMS: atom_id res chain seq x y z
N MET A 1 -16.88 26.07 -13.15
CA MET A 1 -17.58 25.05 -12.34
C MET A 1 -16.93 25.04 -10.97
N ASN A 2 -17.70 24.97 -9.90
CA ASN A 2 -17.16 24.98 -8.53
C ASN A 2 -16.88 23.52 -8.14
N SER A 3 -15.63 23.06 -8.32
CA SER A 3 -15.23 21.68 -7.99
C SER A 3 -15.34 21.47 -6.48
N LYS A 4 -16.18 20.54 -6.05
CA LYS A 4 -16.43 20.22 -4.63
C LYS A 4 -15.39 19.23 -4.09
N TYR A 5 -14.89 18.36 -4.95
CA TYR A 5 -13.89 17.34 -4.61
C TYR A 5 -12.68 17.44 -5.53
N ILE A 6 -11.52 17.04 -5.00
CA ILE A 6 -10.22 17.17 -5.65
C ILE A 6 -10.22 16.55 -7.07
N TRP A 7 -10.78 15.34 -7.23
CA TRP A 7 -10.84 14.64 -8.52
C TRP A 7 -11.71 15.32 -9.60
N GLN A 8 -12.58 16.25 -9.22
CA GLN A 8 -13.41 17.01 -10.17
C GLN A 8 -12.62 18.14 -10.82
N ASP A 9 -11.47 18.49 -10.24
CA ASP A 9 -10.53 19.40 -10.86
C ASP A 9 -9.60 18.64 -11.81
N THR A 10 -9.62 19.03 -13.08
CA THR A 10 -8.80 18.39 -14.13
C THR A 10 -7.33 18.78 -14.03
N ASP A 11 -7.00 19.79 -13.21
CA ASP A 11 -5.69 20.41 -13.09
C ASP A 11 -4.79 19.75 -12.03
N LEU A 12 -5.27 18.72 -11.30
CA LEU A 12 -4.40 18.01 -10.34
C LEU A 12 -3.12 17.47 -10.97
N ARG A 13 -3.22 17.02 -12.21
CA ARG A 13 -2.10 16.47 -12.98
C ARG A 13 -1.05 17.53 -13.31
N ASN A 14 -1.42 18.81 -13.26
CA ASN A 14 -0.52 19.94 -13.44
C ASN A 14 -0.15 20.61 -12.11
N THR A 15 -0.47 19.98 -10.97
CA THR A 15 -0.11 20.54 -9.65
C THR A 15 1.41 20.61 -9.56
N THR A 16 1.93 21.83 -9.59
CA THR A 16 3.34 22.09 -9.32
C THR A 16 3.54 22.25 -7.82
N TRP A 17 4.59 21.64 -7.28
CA TRP A 17 5.04 21.90 -5.92
C TRP A 17 6.30 22.78 -5.93
N GLN A 18 6.67 23.30 -4.76
CA GLN A 18 7.89 24.09 -4.59
C GLN A 18 9.01 23.21 -4.05
N ASP A 19 9.93 22.79 -4.93
CA ASP A 19 11.07 21.92 -4.58
C ASP A 19 11.88 22.42 -3.38
N SER A 20 12.10 23.75 -3.32
CA SER A 20 12.84 24.39 -2.25
C SER A 20 12.21 24.18 -0.87
N ALA A 21 10.88 24.04 -0.80
CA ALA A 21 10.16 23.83 0.46
C ALA A 21 10.48 22.46 1.10
N PHE A 22 10.87 21.46 0.29
CA PHE A 22 11.12 20.09 0.75
C PHE A 22 12.61 19.71 0.73
N SER A 23 13.45 20.45 0.01
CA SER A 23 14.87 20.15 -0.21
C SER A 23 15.65 19.78 1.07
N SER A 24 15.50 20.56 2.14
CA SER A 24 16.19 20.31 3.41
C SER A 24 15.69 19.04 4.08
N LEU A 25 14.38 18.84 4.15
CA LEU A 25 13.77 17.66 4.76
C LEU A 25 14.16 16.38 3.98
N LEU A 26 14.12 16.44 2.65
CA LEU A 26 14.50 15.32 1.80
C LEU A 26 15.98 14.95 1.97
N SER A 27 16.86 15.96 2.09
CA SER A 27 18.28 15.74 2.34
C SER A 27 18.53 15.04 3.68
N GLU A 28 17.79 15.44 4.72
CA GLU A 28 17.86 14.80 6.04
C GLU A 28 17.37 13.34 5.99
N VAL A 29 16.23 13.08 5.34
CA VAL A 29 15.69 11.72 5.18
C VAL A 29 16.68 10.84 4.41
N ASN A 30 17.27 11.34 3.31
CA ASN A 30 18.27 10.59 2.54
C ASN A 30 19.53 10.28 3.35
N LEU A 31 20.00 11.23 4.17
CA LEU A 31 21.14 11.01 5.06
C LEU A 31 20.84 9.93 6.11
N LEU A 32 19.65 9.98 6.73
CA LEU A 32 19.22 8.99 7.71
C LEU A 32 19.04 7.60 7.10
N ARG A 33 18.44 7.52 5.90
CA ARG A 33 18.32 6.29 5.11
C ARG A 33 19.69 5.70 4.78
N GLY A 34 20.64 6.52 4.32
CA GLY A 34 22.00 6.08 4.02
C GLY A 34 22.71 5.52 5.26
N LYS A 35 22.56 6.19 6.42
CA LYS A 35 23.07 5.69 7.71
C LYS A 35 22.43 4.36 8.12
N LEU A 36 21.12 4.20 7.92
CA LEU A 36 20.41 2.95 8.20
C LEU A 36 20.92 1.82 7.32
N LEU A 37 20.99 2.02 6.00
CA LEU A 37 21.49 1.03 5.05
C LEU A 37 22.95 0.63 5.34
N GLY A 38 23.80 1.61 5.67
CA GLY A 38 25.19 1.35 6.06
C GLY A 38 25.34 0.58 7.37
N ARG A 39 24.39 0.72 8.31
CA ARG A 39 24.35 -0.12 9.52
C ARG A 39 23.84 -1.52 9.20
N LEU A 40 22.80 -1.63 8.37
CA LEU A 40 22.24 -2.91 7.96
C LEU A 40 23.26 -3.77 7.20
N SER A 41 24.12 -3.16 6.38
CA SER A 41 25.18 -3.88 5.66
C SER A 41 26.25 -4.50 6.56
N LEU A 42 26.29 -4.17 7.85
CA LEU A 42 27.21 -4.79 8.82
C LEU A 42 26.66 -6.09 9.42
N PHE A 43 25.36 -6.37 9.26
CA PHE A 43 24.72 -7.56 9.77
C PHE A 43 24.81 -8.72 8.77
N GLY A 44 24.88 -9.95 9.29
CA GLY A 44 24.80 -11.16 8.48
C GLY A 44 23.40 -11.37 7.91
N PHE A 45 23.27 -12.30 6.97
CA PHE A 45 21.99 -12.60 6.31
C PHE A 45 20.90 -13.00 7.31
N LYS A 46 21.25 -13.75 8.37
CA LYS A 46 20.28 -14.19 9.37
C LYS A 46 19.70 -13.01 10.15
N GLU A 47 20.55 -12.11 10.62
CA GLU A 47 20.14 -10.94 11.38
C GLU A 47 19.31 -9.97 10.51
N GLN A 48 19.65 -9.84 9.22
CA GLN A 48 18.84 -9.08 8.26
C GLN A 48 17.45 -9.70 8.05
N SER A 49 17.37 -11.03 7.89
CA SER A 49 16.09 -11.74 7.78
C SER A 49 15.22 -11.60 9.03
N ASP A 50 15.81 -11.69 10.22
CA ASP A 50 15.10 -11.49 11.48
C ASP A 50 14.58 -10.05 11.61
N PHE A 51 15.36 -9.06 11.16
CA PHE A 51 14.93 -7.67 11.12
C PHE A 51 13.75 -7.46 10.16
N MET A 52 13.82 -8.01 8.94
CA MET A 52 12.72 -7.93 7.96
C MET A 52 11.45 -8.61 8.49
N LEU A 53 11.59 -9.79 9.10
CA LEU A 53 10.47 -10.49 9.73
C LEU A 53 9.80 -9.62 10.80
N ASN A 54 10.58 -8.98 11.67
CA ASN A 54 10.05 -8.08 12.69
C ASN A 54 9.35 -6.86 12.07
N ALA A 55 10.02 -6.16 11.14
CA ALA A 55 9.52 -4.95 10.53
C ALA A 55 8.21 -5.19 9.77
N LEU A 56 8.13 -6.25 8.95
CA LEU A 56 6.92 -6.60 8.20
C LEU A 56 5.78 -7.06 9.12
N THR A 57 6.10 -7.74 10.23
CA THR A 57 5.09 -8.12 11.23
C THR A 57 4.47 -6.87 11.86
N GLU A 58 5.30 -5.95 12.34
CA GLU A 58 4.84 -4.71 12.98
C GLU A 58 4.05 -3.83 12.00
N GLU A 59 4.57 -3.64 10.78
CA GLU A 59 3.91 -2.85 9.75
C GLU A 59 2.54 -3.43 9.39
N THR A 60 2.44 -4.75 9.23
CA THR A 60 1.16 -5.41 8.91
C THR A 60 0.14 -5.23 10.02
N VAL A 61 0.53 -5.43 11.28
CA VAL A 61 -0.35 -5.26 12.44
C VAL A 61 -0.80 -3.80 12.58
N HIS A 62 0.12 -2.84 12.43
CA HIS A 62 -0.18 -1.43 12.56
C HIS A 62 -1.03 -0.89 11.41
N SER A 63 -0.73 -1.27 10.17
CA SER A 63 -1.53 -0.88 9.00
C SER A 63 -2.97 -1.41 9.13
N SER A 64 -3.15 -2.65 9.57
CA SER A 64 -4.50 -3.21 9.79
C SER A 64 -5.23 -2.51 10.94
N ALA A 65 -4.53 -2.11 12.00
CA ALA A 65 -5.14 -1.39 13.12
C ALA A 65 -5.70 -0.01 12.72
N ILE A 66 -5.11 0.65 11.71
CA ILE A 66 -5.63 1.90 11.13
C ILE A 66 -6.99 1.65 10.45
N GLU A 67 -7.14 0.50 9.78
CA GLU A 67 -8.40 0.05 9.17
C GLU A 67 -9.42 -0.47 10.20
N GLY A 68 -9.09 -0.43 11.49
CA GLY A 68 -9.93 -0.93 12.59
C GLY A 68 -9.82 -2.44 12.83
N GLU A 69 -8.93 -3.12 12.11
CA GLU A 69 -8.73 -4.56 12.19
C GLU A 69 -7.63 -4.91 13.19
N ARG A 70 -7.91 -5.86 14.10
CA ARG A 70 -6.96 -6.29 15.13
C ARG A 70 -6.43 -7.68 14.81
N LEU A 71 -5.30 -7.73 14.10
CA LEU A 71 -4.62 -8.97 13.77
C LEU A 71 -3.84 -9.53 14.96
N ASN A 72 -3.80 -10.86 15.07
CA ASN A 72 -2.95 -11.53 16.06
C ASN A 72 -1.49 -11.49 15.58
N SER A 73 -0.62 -10.83 16.35
CA SER A 73 0.79 -10.61 15.97
C SER A 73 1.56 -11.90 15.71
N ASP A 74 1.32 -12.97 16.47
CA ASP A 74 2.01 -14.25 16.27
C ASP A 74 1.58 -14.93 14.95
N SER A 75 0.29 -14.80 14.60
CA SER A 75 -0.27 -15.33 13.35
C SER A 75 0.19 -14.53 12.13
N VAL A 76 0.38 -13.22 12.28
CA VAL A 76 1.00 -12.37 11.26
C VAL A 76 2.47 -12.77 11.08
N ARG A 77 3.24 -12.80 12.17
CA ARG A 77 4.66 -13.18 12.16
C ARG A 77 4.87 -14.55 11.51
N SER A 78 4.02 -15.51 11.86
CA SER A 78 3.94 -16.85 11.27
C SER A 78 3.84 -16.82 9.75
N SER A 79 2.86 -16.08 9.24
CA SER A 79 2.61 -15.97 7.81
C SER A 79 3.75 -15.23 7.10
N VAL A 80 4.28 -14.15 7.70
CA VAL A 80 5.43 -13.41 7.16
C VAL A 80 6.66 -14.33 7.07
N ALA A 81 6.99 -15.08 8.13
CA ALA A 81 8.12 -16.01 8.12
C ALA A 81 7.99 -17.04 6.99
N LYS A 82 6.79 -17.59 6.79
CA LYS A 82 6.48 -18.52 5.70
C LYS A 82 6.67 -17.88 4.33
N GLN A 83 6.19 -16.65 4.11
CA GLN A 83 6.33 -15.93 2.85
C GLN A 83 7.80 -15.55 2.56
N LEU A 84 8.59 -15.29 3.60
CA LEU A 84 10.03 -15.03 3.49
C LEU A 84 10.89 -16.30 3.36
N GLY A 85 10.28 -17.50 3.39
CA GLY A 85 11.00 -18.78 3.32
C GLY A 85 11.85 -19.09 4.57
N LEU A 86 11.51 -18.52 5.72
CA LEU A 86 12.23 -18.72 6.97
C LEU A 86 11.67 -19.94 7.74
N GLU A 87 12.57 -20.79 8.24
CA GLU A 87 12.20 -21.88 9.15
C GLU A 87 11.76 -21.31 10.50
N TYR A 88 10.49 -21.50 10.85
CA TYR A 88 9.95 -21.08 12.14
C TYR A 88 9.04 -22.18 12.68
N GLU A 89 9.44 -22.80 13.79
CA GLU A 89 8.69 -23.89 14.41
C GLU A 89 7.53 -23.37 15.27
N GLY A 90 6.46 -24.16 15.39
CA GLY A 90 5.36 -23.89 16.33
C GLY A 90 4.34 -22.84 15.86
N LEU A 91 4.23 -22.62 14.56
CA LEU A 91 3.34 -21.62 13.99
C LEU A 91 1.85 -21.87 14.29
N PRO A 92 1.11 -20.90 14.85
CA PRO A 92 -0.34 -21.00 14.93
C PRO A 92 -0.93 -20.99 13.52
N LYS A 93 -2.05 -21.71 13.34
CA LYS A 93 -2.78 -21.68 12.07
C LYS A 93 -3.34 -20.28 11.86
N THR A 94 -2.85 -19.60 10.83
CA THR A 94 -3.32 -18.27 10.42
C THR A 94 -4.63 -18.38 9.66
N ASP A 95 -5.56 -17.44 9.90
CA ASP A 95 -6.80 -17.36 9.12
C ASP A 95 -6.56 -16.81 7.70
N HIS A 96 -7.54 -16.99 6.81
CA HIS A 96 -7.40 -16.60 5.41
C HIS A 96 -7.29 -15.09 5.19
N TYR A 97 -7.86 -14.28 6.08
CA TYR A 97 -7.80 -12.82 5.98
C TYR A 97 -6.40 -12.33 6.32
N THR A 98 -5.85 -12.77 7.45
CA THR A 98 -4.48 -12.47 7.87
C THR A 98 -3.46 -12.90 6.81
N GLU A 99 -3.63 -14.08 6.22
CA GLU A 99 -2.77 -14.56 5.13
C GLU A 99 -2.85 -13.64 3.89
N GLY A 100 -4.06 -13.19 3.54
CA GLY A 100 -4.29 -12.26 2.44
C GLY A 100 -3.59 -10.91 2.64
N VAL A 101 -3.71 -10.32 3.83
CA VAL A 101 -3.03 -9.06 4.18
C VAL A 101 -1.51 -9.23 4.10
N VAL A 102 -0.98 -10.31 4.68
CA VAL A 102 0.46 -10.58 4.66
C VAL A 102 0.98 -10.76 3.23
N GLN A 103 0.24 -11.46 2.35
CA GLN A 103 0.62 -11.60 0.95
C GLN A 103 0.71 -10.25 0.23
N VAL A 104 -0.24 -9.35 0.47
CA VAL A 104 -0.19 -7.98 -0.10
C VAL A 104 1.01 -7.22 0.44
N MET A 105 1.25 -7.26 1.76
CA MET A 105 2.37 -6.54 2.38
C MET A 105 3.73 -7.05 1.89
N VAL A 106 3.90 -8.36 1.75
CA VAL A 106 5.14 -8.95 1.23
C VAL A 106 5.31 -8.62 -0.25
N ASP A 107 4.26 -8.73 -1.07
CA ASP A 107 4.33 -8.37 -2.49
C ASP A 107 4.72 -6.89 -2.66
N ALA A 108 4.05 -5.98 -1.95
CA ALA A 108 4.31 -4.54 -2.00
C ALA A 108 5.72 -4.16 -1.53
N THR A 109 6.30 -4.89 -0.58
CA THR A 109 7.61 -4.56 0.00
C THR A 109 8.78 -5.29 -0.65
N GLN A 110 8.58 -6.45 -1.26
CA GLN A 110 9.63 -7.19 -1.97
C GLN A 110 9.68 -6.90 -3.47
N HIS A 111 8.55 -6.57 -4.08
CA HIS A 111 8.44 -6.26 -5.51
C HIS A 111 8.07 -4.78 -5.70
N PHE A 112 8.60 -3.90 -4.85
CA PHE A 112 8.30 -2.46 -4.90
C PHE A 112 8.81 -1.80 -6.19
N ASP A 113 9.75 -2.45 -6.88
CA ASP A 113 10.34 -2.04 -8.15
C ASP A 113 9.52 -2.49 -9.36
N GLU A 114 8.65 -3.49 -9.21
CA GLU A 114 7.68 -3.85 -10.22
C GLU A 114 6.60 -2.78 -10.36
N ALA A 115 6.21 -2.48 -11.60
CA ALA A 115 5.19 -1.49 -11.88
C ALA A 115 3.83 -1.87 -11.27
N ILE A 116 3.12 -0.89 -10.70
CA ILE A 116 1.73 -1.08 -10.31
C ILE A 116 0.83 -1.00 -11.56
N ASN A 117 -0.04 -2.00 -11.71
CA ASN A 117 -1.00 -2.07 -12.80
C ASN A 117 -2.33 -2.68 -12.32
N GLU A 118 -3.31 -2.76 -13.23
CA GLU A 118 -4.63 -3.30 -12.92
C GLU A 118 -4.56 -4.73 -12.39
N GLU A 119 -3.78 -5.60 -13.03
CA GLU A 119 -3.69 -7.01 -12.63
C GLU A 119 -3.12 -7.17 -11.22
N ARG A 120 -2.04 -6.46 -10.89
CA ARG A 120 -1.41 -6.50 -9.56
C ARG A 120 -2.36 -5.96 -8.50
N LEU A 121 -3.04 -4.84 -8.77
CA LEU A 121 -4.03 -4.28 -7.85
C LEU A 121 -5.22 -5.23 -7.62
N PHE A 122 -5.70 -5.89 -8.67
CA PHE A 122 -6.79 -6.86 -8.57
C PHE A 122 -6.38 -8.14 -7.85
N ARG A 123 -5.15 -8.59 -8.04
CA ARG A 123 -4.57 -9.68 -7.26
C ARG A 123 -4.54 -9.34 -5.78
N TRP A 124 -4.09 -8.14 -5.41
CA TRP A 124 -4.10 -7.68 -4.02
C TRP A 124 -5.51 -7.62 -3.45
N HIS A 125 -6.46 -7.03 -4.18
CA HIS A 125 -7.86 -7.00 -3.75
C HIS A 125 -8.44 -8.42 -3.60
N SER A 126 -8.03 -9.37 -4.44
CA SER A 126 -8.48 -10.76 -4.34
C SER A 126 -7.91 -11.47 -3.13
N ALA A 127 -6.66 -11.20 -2.77
CA ALA A 127 -6.03 -11.74 -1.56
C ALA A 127 -6.75 -11.25 -0.29
N LEU A 128 -7.18 -9.98 -0.25
CA LEU A 128 -7.91 -9.41 0.89
C LEU A 128 -9.33 -9.97 1.05
N PHE A 129 -9.96 -10.43 -0.03
CA PHE A 129 -11.34 -10.90 -0.02
C PHE A 129 -11.50 -12.30 -0.65
N PRO A 130 -10.84 -13.34 -0.10
CA PRO A 130 -10.73 -14.64 -0.76
C PRO A 130 -12.07 -15.38 -0.89
N THR A 131 -13.07 -15.03 -0.06
CA THR A 131 -14.40 -15.64 -0.09
C THR A 131 -15.38 -14.93 -1.01
N GLY A 132 -15.03 -13.76 -1.55
CA GLY A 132 -15.98 -12.92 -2.30
C GLY A 132 -17.02 -12.22 -1.42
N HIS A 133 -16.83 -12.18 -0.10
CA HIS A 133 -17.80 -11.62 0.84
C HIS A 133 -17.16 -10.64 1.83
N SER A 134 -17.91 -9.60 2.20
CA SER A 134 -17.65 -8.76 3.36
C SER A 134 -18.77 -9.03 4.38
N GLY A 135 -18.43 -9.79 5.43
CA GLY A 135 -19.43 -10.37 6.33
C GLY A 135 -20.43 -11.24 5.57
N MET A 136 -21.72 -10.92 5.66
CA MET A 136 -22.79 -11.65 4.97
C MET A 136 -23.06 -11.13 3.55
N TYR A 137 -22.40 -10.06 3.13
CA TYR A 137 -22.67 -9.41 1.85
C TYR A 137 -21.69 -9.89 0.79
N LYS A 138 -22.22 -10.37 -0.33
CA LYS A 138 -21.40 -10.64 -1.50
C LYS A 138 -20.84 -9.34 -2.05
N ILE A 139 -19.55 -9.32 -2.34
CA ILE A 139 -18.85 -8.17 -2.90
C ILE A 139 -18.21 -8.53 -4.23
N MET A 140 -17.88 -7.49 -4.99
CA MET A 140 -17.05 -7.63 -6.18
C MET A 140 -15.59 -7.71 -5.75
N VAL A 141 -14.87 -8.71 -6.25
CA VAL A 141 -13.48 -8.97 -5.87
C VAL A 141 -12.60 -9.02 -7.11
N GLY A 142 -11.44 -8.37 -7.04
CA GLY A 142 -10.46 -8.36 -8.14
C GLY A 142 -10.99 -7.65 -9.39
N ASN A 143 -11.77 -6.58 -9.20
CA ASN A 143 -12.34 -5.80 -10.30
C ASN A 143 -12.64 -4.37 -9.84
N TRP A 144 -12.80 -3.45 -10.79
CA TRP A 144 -13.30 -2.11 -10.53
C TRP A 144 -14.72 -2.17 -10.01
N ARG A 145 -15.05 -1.36 -8.99
CA ARG A 145 -16.42 -1.29 -8.47
C ARG A 145 -17.40 -0.94 -9.59
N GLN A 146 -18.58 -1.54 -9.54
CA GLN A 146 -19.68 -1.27 -10.47
C GLN A 146 -20.95 -0.96 -9.68
N GLY A 147 -21.78 -0.05 -10.21
CA GLY A 147 -23.06 0.31 -9.59
C GLY A 147 -23.29 1.81 -9.49
N LYS A 148 -24.49 2.19 -9.11
CA LYS A 148 -24.90 3.60 -9.02
C LYS A 148 -24.61 4.24 -7.67
N GLU A 149 -24.35 3.43 -6.65
CA GLU A 149 -24.09 3.92 -5.30
C GLU A 149 -22.73 4.65 -5.24
N PRO A 150 -22.69 5.85 -4.63
CA PRO A 150 -21.45 6.59 -4.48
C PRO A 150 -20.54 5.94 -3.44
N MET A 151 -19.23 6.02 -3.65
CA MET A 151 -18.24 5.70 -2.61
C MET A 151 -17.95 6.97 -1.82
N GLN A 152 -18.24 6.97 -0.52
CA GLN A 152 -18.14 8.16 0.33
C GLN A 152 -17.33 7.90 1.60
N VAL A 153 -16.49 8.86 1.96
CA VAL A 153 -15.87 8.93 3.29
C VAL A 153 -16.80 9.73 4.19
N VAL A 154 -17.41 9.06 5.15
CA VAL A 154 -18.43 9.64 6.03
C VAL A 154 -18.02 9.58 7.49
N SER A 155 -18.51 10.52 8.30
CA SER A 155 -18.44 10.44 9.77
C SER A 155 -19.80 10.74 10.40
N GLY A 156 -20.02 10.28 11.63
CA GLY A 156 -21.25 10.55 12.38
C GLY A 156 -22.20 9.35 12.41
N ALA A 157 -23.19 9.40 13.30
CA ALA A 157 -24.15 8.32 13.48
C ALA A 157 -25.06 8.14 12.26
N MET A 158 -25.62 6.92 12.11
CA MET A 158 -26.58 6.59 11.07
C MET A 158 -27.73 7.62 11.04
N GLY A 159 -28.02 8.17 9.86
CA GLY A 159 -29.03 9.23 9.67
C GLY A 159 -28.56 10.67 9.96
N ARG A 160 -27.34 10.87 10.48
CA ARG A 160 -26.69 12.18 10.66
C ARG A 160 -25.24 12.16 10.16
N GLN A 161 -25.01 11.48 9.04
CA GLN A 161 -23.68 11.34 8.44
C GLN A 161 -23.28 12.66 7.76
N LYS A 162 -22.06 13.11 8.03
CA LYS A 162 -21.37 14.15 7.27
C LYS A 162 -20.49 13.48 6.22
N ILE A 163 -20.69 13.84 4.95
CA ILE A 163 -19.86 13.39 3.83
C ILE A 163 -18.64 14.31 3.75
N HIS A 164 -17.45 13.76 3.96
CA HIS A 164 -16.17 14.50 3.82
C HIS A 164 -15.63 14.43 2.40
N TYR A 165 -15.81 13.27 1.76
CA TYR A 165 -15.33 13.02 0.42
C TYR A 165 -16.29 12.08 -0.31
N GLU A 166 -16.49 12.31 -1.59
CA GLU A 166 -17.15 11.38 -2.50
C GLU A 166 -16.18 11.10 -3.64
N ALA A 167 -15.92 9.82 -3.91
CA ALA A 167 -15.07 9.40 -5.00
C ALA A 167 -15.77 9.62 -6.37
N PRO A 168 -15.06 9.53 -7.50
CA PRO A 168 -15.68 9.55 -8.83
C PRO A 168 -16.84 8.56 -8.96
N PRO A 169 -17.77 8.69 -9.93
CA PRO A 169 -18.73 7.62 -10.24
C PRO A 169 -18.04 6.32 -10.66
N SER A 170 -18.68 5.16 -10.49
CA SER A 170 -18.08 3.85 -10.84
C SER A 170 -17.73 3.77 -12.32
N SER A 171 -18.54 4.40 -13.18
CA SER A 171 -18.32 4.51 -14.63
C SER A 171 -17.08 5.30 -15.01
N GLU A 172 -16.51 6.10 -14.10
CA GLU A 172 -15.30 6.90 -14.34
C GLU A 172 -14.04 6.28 -13.74
N VAL A 173 -14.17 5.23 -12.92
CA VAL A 173 -13.03 4.49 -12.38
C VAL A 173 -12.13 3.86 -13.45
N PRO A 174 -12.60 3.46 -14.65
CA PRO A 174 -11.70 3.00 -15.71
C PRO A 174 -10.64 4.02 -16.17
N GLN A 175 -10.68 5.28 -15.67
CA GLN A 175 -9.59 6.26 -15.85
C GLN A 175 -8.31 5.94 -15.03
N MET A 176 -8.25 4.82 -14.31
CA MET A 176 -7.08 4.37 -13.55
C MET A 176 -5.83 4.16 -14.41
N GLN A 177 -5.98 3.97 -15.72
CA GLN A 177 -4.84 3.93 -16.64
C GLN A 177 -3.97 5.20 -16.53
N HIS A 178 -4.59 6.37 -16.45
CA HIS A 178 -3.85 7.63 -16.28
C HIS A 178 -3.17 7.72 -14.91
N PHE A 179 -3.75 7.11 -13.87
CA PHE A 179 -3.12 7.05 -12.55
C PHE A 179 -1.87 6.15 -12.58
N PHE A 180 -1.95 5.00 -13.25
CA PHE A 180 -0.80 4.12 -13.44
C PHE A 180 0.31 4.79 -14.26
N GLU A 181 -0.05 5.50 -15.33
CA GLU A 181 0.91 6.30 -16.11
C GLU A 181 1.55 7.42 -15.29
N TRP A 182 0.79 8.05 -14.38
CA TRP A 182 1.32 9.10 -13.52
C TRP A 182 2.25 8.55 -12.43
N ILE A 183 1.89 7.45 -11.77
CA ILE A 183 2.70 6.87 -10.68
C ILE A 183 3.96 6.16 -11.20
N GLU A 184 3.89 5.57 -12.39
CA GLU A 184 5.04 4.93 -13.05
C GLU A 184 5.81 5.87 -14.00
N GLY A 185 5.29 7.08 -14.23
CA GLY A 185 5.92 8.07 -15.08
C GLY A 185 7.18 8.69 -14.47
N ASP A 186 8.05 9.22 -15.34
CA ASP A 186 9.27 9.93 -14.91
C ASP A 186 8.93 11.26 -14.24
N ALA A 187 8.71 11.25 -12.92
CA ALA A 187 8.66 12.47 -12.13
C ALA A 187 10.08 13.04 -11.93
N PRO A 188 10.28 14.38 -12.03
CA PRO A 188 11.55 15.01 -11.65
C PRO A 188 11.91 14.64 -10.22
N ALA A 189 13.21 14.36 -10.02
CA ALA A 189 13.78 13.71 -8.85
C ALA A 189 13.56 14.46 -7.52
N ILE A 190 12.38 14.29 -6.93
CA ILE A 190 12.10 14.49 -5.51
C ILE A 190 11.36 13.26 -5.03
N ASP A 191 11.89 12.09 -5.39
CA ASP A 191 11.24 10.85 -5.04
C ASP A 191 12.25 9.87 -4.44
N LEU A 192 12.00 9.56 -3.16
CA LEU A 192 12.72 8.53 -2.42
C LEU A 192 12.60 7.16 -3.10
N ILE A 193 11.52 6.95 -3.87
CA ILE A 193 11.18 5.71 -4.57
C ILE A 193 11.90 5.61 -5.92
N ASN A 194 11.91 6.64 -6.77
CA ASN A 194 12.68 6.63 -8.02
C ASN A 194 14.21 6.52 -7.82
N ALA A 195 14.73 6.94 -6.66
CA ALA A 195 16.13 6.68 -6.29
C ALA A 195 16.45 5.19 -6.08
N ILE A 196 15.44 4.34 -5.84
CA ILE A 196 15.61 2.89 -5.71
C ILE A 196 15.61 2.22 -7.09
N LYS A 197 14.65 2.57 -7.98
CA LYS A 197 14.57 2.02 -9.35
C LYS A 197 15.83 2.29 -10.18
N LYS A 198 16.48 3.46 -10.01
CA LYS A 198 17.68 3.83 -10.79
C LYS A 198 18.97 3.12 -10.37
N LYS A 199 19.02 2.47 -9.21
CA LYS A 199 20.27 1.86 -8.71
C LYS A 199 20.41 0.36 -8.99
N THR A 200 19.34 -0.30 -9.45
CA THR A 200 19.35 -1.74 -9.75
C THR A 200 19.74 -2.04 -11.21
N VAL A 201 19.76 -1.03 -12.09
CA VAL A 201 20.07 -1.20 -13.52
C VAL A 201 21.56 -0.94 -13.83
N GLU A 202 22.34 -0.45 -12.87
CA GLU A 202 23.79 -0.26 -12.99
C GLU A 202 24.54 -1.14 -11.98
N SER A 203 24.55 -2.45 -12.19
CA SER A 203 25.53 -3.38 -11.64
C SER A 203 25.65 -4.64 -12.48
#